data_AF-A0A433PTT0-F1
#
_entry.id   AF-A0A433PTT0-F1
#
_cell.length_a   1.000
_cell.length_b   1.000
_cell.length_c   1.000
_cell.angle_alpha   90.00
_cell.angle_beta   90.00
_cell.angle_gamma   90.00
#
_symmetry.space_group_name_H-M   'P 1'
#
loop_
_entity.id
_entity.type
_entity.pdbx_description
1 polymer ?
#
loop_
_entity_poly.entity_id
_entity_poly.type
_entity_poly.pdbx_seq_one_letter_code
_entity_poly.pdbx_strand_id
1 'polypeptide(L)'
;LKLTSDWPPESKHLVAVCPSLVDHTQPTHPNSFQQMAFAWKSAGITYLKFSEACARAVRNSLKEDLRVVAQRREQNLLKFAKWESGKQGELKYVIKVDQ
;
A
#
# COMPACT_ATOMS: atom_id res chain seq x y z
N LEU A 1 -13.29 15.30 43.86
CA LEU A 1 -12.16 14.35 43.77
C LEU A 1 -12.42 13.46 42.57
N LYS A 2 -11.43 13.37 41.69
CA LYS A 2 -11.54 12.96 40.28
C LYS A 2 -12.08 11.53 40.14
N LEU A 3 -13.12 11.37 39.33
CA LEU A 3 -13.55 10.09 38.75
C LEU A 3 -12.43 9.62 37.82
N THR A 4 -11.50 8.83 38.33
CA THR A 4 -10.61 8.02 37.50
C THR A 4 -11.41 6.81 37.07
N SER A 5 -11.73 6.75 35.77
CA SER A 5 -12.05 5.52 35.08
C SER A 5 -10.86 4.58 35.20
N ASP A 6 -10.89 3.79 36.26
CA ASP A 6 -9.98 2.69 36.53
C ASP A 6 -10.28 1.61 35.48
N TRP A 7 -9.35 1.48 34.53
CA TRP A 7 -9.36 0.50 33.46
C TRP A 7 -9.04 -0.88 34.07
N PRO A 8 -9.89 -1.90 33.92
CA PRO A 8 -9.71 -3.15 34.66
C PRO A 8 -8.44 -3.92 34.24
N PRO A 9 -7.79 -4.58 35.21
CA PRO A 9 -6.50 -5.25 35.06
C PRO A 9 -6.60 -6.58 34.31
N GLU A 10 -5.48 -6.96 33.68
CA GLU A 10 -5.22 -8.22 32.98
C GLU A 10 -5.97 -9.44 33.54
N SER A 11 -7.01 -9.90 32.84
CA SER A 11 -7.55 -11.25 33.00
C SER A 11 -7.11 -12.11 31.82
N LYS A 12 -6.00 -12.81 32.09
CA LYS A 12 -5.37 -13.81 31.25
C LYS A 12 -6.34 -14.97 31.05
N HIS A 13 -7.11 -14.93 29.98
CA HIS A 13 -7.89 -16.08 29.52
C HIS A 13 -7.66 -16.30 28.02
N LEU A 14 -6.65 -17.12 27.75
CA LEU A 14 -6.74 -18.25 26.82
C LEU A 14 -7.53 -17.97 25.52
N VAL A 15 -6.93 -17.22 24.60
CA VAL A 15 -7.29 -17.34 23.19
C VAL A 15 -6.67 -18.65 22.69
N ALA A 16 -7.53 -19.64 22.49
CA ALA A 16 -7.21 -20.86 21.79
C ALA A 16 -6.60 -20.53 20.42
N VAL A 17 -5.33 -20.87 20.27
CA VAL A 17 -4.70 -21.03 18.96
C VAL A 17 -5.37 -22.22 18.30
N CYS A 18 -6.21 -21.98 17.28
CA CYS A 18 -6.57 -23.03 16.33
C CYS A 18 -5.34 -23.35 15.48
N PRO A 19 -4.72 -24.54 15.58
CA PRO A 19 -3.62 -24.94 14.73
C PRO A 19 -4.18 -25.90 13.66
N SER A 20 -4.77 -25.35 12.60
CA SER A 20 -4.98 -26.03 11.29
C SER A 20 -6.09 -25.33 10.50
N LEU A 21 -5.76 -24.20 9.88
CA LEU A 21 -6.30 -23.93 8.55
C LEU A 21 -5.24 -23.23 7.71
N VAL A 22 -4.10 -23.90 7.66
CA VAL A 22 -3.17 -23.75 6.55
C VAL A 22 -3.70 -24.70 5.48
N ASP A 23 -4.65 -24.21 4.69
CA ASP A 23 -4.84 -24.80 3.37
C ASP A 23 -3.84 -24.09 2.44
N HIS A 24 -2.66 -24.70 2.37
CA HIS A 24 -1.67 -24.45 1.35
C HIS A 24 -2.28 -24.85 -0.01
N THR A 25 -3.01 -23.95 -0.65
CA THR A 25 -3.20 -24.05 -2.10
C THR A 25 -1.90 -23.60 -2.79
N GLN A 26 -0.89 -24.46 -2.74
CA GLN A 26 0.17 -24.45 -3.73
C GLN A 26 -0.38 -25.03 -5.03
N PRO A 27 -0.35 -24.32 -6.16
CA PRO A 27 -0.77 -24.89 -7.42
C PRO A 27 0.27 -25.89 -7.93
N THR A 28 -0.09 -27.16 -7.88
CA THR A 28 0.71 -28.28 -8.38
C THR A 28 0.56 -28.45 -9.89
N HIS A 29 0.94 -27.50 -10.74
CA HIS A 29 1.20 -27.77 -12.17
C HIS A 29 2.20 -26.75 -12.74
N PRO A 30 3.37 -27.18 -13.23
CA PRO A 30 4.20 -26.31 -14.05
C PRO A 30 3.49 -26.12 -15.39
N ASN A 31 3.14 -24.87 -15.73
CA ASN A 31 2.61 -24.42 -17.03
C ASN A 31 1.10 -24.16 -17.18
N SER A 32 0.33 -23.94 -16.11
CA SER A 32 -1.07 -23.43 -16.24
C SER A 32 -1.48 -22.33 -15.25
N PHE A 33 -0.54 -21.73 -14.51
CA PHE A 33 -0.84 -20.63 -13.59
C PHE A 33 -0.77 -19.24 -14.22
N GLN A 34 -0.90 -19.14 -15.54
CA GLN A 34 -1.47 -17.94 -16.15
C GLN A 34 -3.00 -18.03 -16.03
N GLN A 35 -3.47 -18.09 -14.77
CA GLN A 35 -4.82 -17.61 -14.44
C GLN A 35 -4.99 -16.26 -15.13
N MET A 36 -6.20 -15.98 -15.64
CA MET A 36 -6.58 -14.73 -16.28
C MET A 36 -6.37 -13.55 -15.31
N ALA A 37 -5.11 -13.17 -15.12
CA ALA A 37 -4.67 -12.24 -14.12
C ALA A 37 -5.01 -10.87 -14.68
N PHE A 38 -5.76 -10.08 -13.91
CA PHE A 38 -5.99 -8.68 -14.26
C PHE A 38 -4.68 -8.05 -14.74
N ALA A 39 -4.72 -7.25 -15.81
CA ALA A 39 -3.53 -6.76 -16.51
C ALA A 39 -2.49 -6.09 -15.59
N TRP A 40 -2.91 -5.54 -14.45
CA TRP A 40 -2.02 -4.97 -13.45
C TRP A 40 -1.29 -6.02 -12.59
N LYS A 41 -1.89 -7.18 -12.31
CA LYS A 41 -1.24 -8.30 -11.61
C LYS A 41 -0.16 -8.93 -12.47
N SER A 42 -0.40 -9.09 -13.78
CA SER A 42 0.60 -9.60 -14.72
C SER A 42 1.73 -8.60 -14.96
N ALA A 43 1.45 -7.29 -14.86
CA ALA A 43 2.46 -6.22 -14.96
C ALA A 43 3.36 -6.09 -13.72
N GLY A 44 3.14 -6.87 -12.65
CA GLY A 44 3.94 -6.81 -11.43
C GLY A 44 3.77 -5.52 -10.63
N ILE A 45 2.74 -4.72 -10.91
CA ILE A 45 2.45 -3.50 -10.16
C ILE A 45 1.59 -3.81 -8.93
N THR A 46 1.82 -3.06 -7.85
CA THR A 46 0.97 -3.15 -6.66
C THR A 46 -0.39 -2.51 -6.91
N TYR A 47 -1.41 -2.94 -6.18
CA TYR A 47 -2.76 -2.36 -6.27
C TYR A 47 -2.77 -0.84 -6.07
N LEU A 48 -1.96 -0.34 -5.13
CA LEU A 48 -1.84 1.10 -4.88
C LEU A 48 -1.38 1.85 -6.14
N LYS A 49 -0.39 1.32 -6.86
CA LYS A 49 0.11 1.92 -8.12
C LYS A 49 -0.94 1.91 -9.22
N PHE A 50 -1.72 0.84 -9.32
CA PHE A 50 -2.85 0.77 -10.26
C PHE A 50 -3.91 1.84 -9.93
N SER A 51 -4.31 1.97 -8.66
CA SER A 51 -5.30 2.99 -8.25
C SER A 51 -4.81 4.43 -8.47
N GLU A 52 -3.52 4.69 -8.27
CA GLU A 52 -2.90 5.99 -8.57
C GLU A 52 -3.03 6.32 -10.06
N ALA A 53 -2.73 5.37 -10.94
CA ALA A 53 -2.84 5.54 -12.38
C ALA A 53 -4.28 5.82 -12.84
N CYS A 54 -5.25 5.05 -12.34
CA CYS A 54 -6.67 5.28 -12.62
C CYS A 54 -7.12 6.66 -12.14
N ALA A 55 -6.70 7.08 -10.95
CA ALA A 55 -7.02 8.41 -10.42
C ALA A 55 -6.45 9.54 -11.29
N ARG A 56 -5.24 9.38 -11.85
CA ARG A 56 -4.66 10.35 -12.80
C ARG A 56 -5.49 10.48 -14.07
N ALA A 57 -5.89 9.35 -14.66
CA ALA A 57 -6.74 9.34 -15.84
C ALA A 57 -8.07 10.07 -15.58
N VAL A 58 -8.68 9.88 -14.40
CA VAL A 58 -9.89 10.59 -14.01
C VAL A 58 -9.64 12.09 -13.85
N ARG A 59 -8.53 12.54 -13.24
CA ARG A 59 -8.26 13.98 -13.10
C ARG A 59 -8.08 14.68 -14.44
N ASN A 60 -7.47 13.99 -15.41
CA ASN A 60 -7.23 14.54 -16.74
C ASN A 60 -8.49 14.64 -17.61
N SER A 61 -9.58 13.96 -17.25
CA SER A 61 -10.85 14.04 -17.98
C SER A 61 -11.79 15.16 -17.51
N LEU A 62 -11.43 15.91 -16.46
CA LEU A 62 -12.22 17.04 -15.96
C LEU A 62 -11.98 18.33 -16.78
N LYS A 63 -12.96 19.25 -16.71
CA LYS A 63 -12.83 20.62 -17.23
C LYS A 63 -11.70 21.38 -16.52
N GLU A 64 -11.10 22.36 -17.22
CA GLU A 64 -9.87 23.04 -16.81
C GLU A 64 -9.93 23.61 -15.38
N ASP A 65 -11.01 24.30 -15.02
CA ASP A 65 -11.15 24.96 -13.72
C ASP A 65 -11.06 23.97 -12.54
N LEU A 66 -11.66 22.79 -12.72
CA LEU A 66 -11.67 21.74 -11.71
C LEU A 66 -10.40 20.87 -11.79
N ARG A 67 -9.80 20.76 -12.97
CA ARG A 67 -8.55 20.04 -13.23
C ARG A 67 -7.40 20.63 -12.43
N VAL A 68 -7.26 21.96 -12.43
CA VAL A 68 -6.19 22.66 -11.68
C VAL A 68 -6.24 22.36 -10.19
N VAL A 69 -7.44 22.32 -9.60
CA VAL A 69 -7.61 22.00 -8.17
C VAL A 69 -7.30 20.53 -7.90
N ALA A 70 -7.73 19.62 -8.78
CA ALA A 70 -7.51 18.19 -8.64
C ALA A 70 -6.03 17.79 -8.83
N GLN A 71 -5.33 18.44 -9.76
CA GLN A 71 -3.94 18.13 -10.11
C GLN A 71 -2.95 18.46 -8.97
N ARG A 72 -3.29 19.43 -8.10
CA ARG A 72 -2.50 19.72 -6.89
C ARG A 72 -2.32 18.49 -5.98
N ARG A 73 -3.28 17.55 -5.99
CA ARG A 73 -3.21 16.32 -5.17
C ARG A 73 -2.25 15.26 -5.72
N GLU A 74 -1.78 15.41 -6.96
CA GLU A 74 -0.87 14.45 -7.59
C GLU A 74 0.60 14.69 -7.22
N GLN A 75 0.93 15.90 -6.76
CA GLN A 75 2.29 16.28 -6.43
C GLN A 75 2.69 15.71 -5.05
N ASN A 76 3.63 14.78 -5.03
CA ASN A 76 4.24 14.26 -3.80
C ASN A 76 5.76 14.51 -3.84
N LEU A 77 6.26 15.36 -2.92
CA LEU A 77 7.68 15.75 -2.82
C LEU A 77 8.44 14.95 -1.74
N LEU A 78 8.04 13.70 -1.50
CA LEU A 78 8.64 12.89 -0.45
C LEU A 78 10.07 12.49 -0.81
N LYS A 79 11.00 12.68 0.12
CA LYS A 79 12.39 12.22 0.04
C LYS A 79 12.56 11.02 0.97
N PHE A 80 13.25 10.01 0.49
CA PHE A 80 13.58 8.79 1.23
C PHE A 80 15.11 8.66 1.33
N ALA A 81 15.62 8.48 2.54
CA ALA A 81 16.99 8.01 2.76
C ALA A 81 16.93 6.59 3.27
N LYS A 82 17.59 5.67 2.58
CA LYS A 82 17.77 4.30 3.08
C LYS A 82 18.81 4.35 4.20
N TRP A 83 18.45 3.87 5.39
CA TRP A 83 19.39 3.75 6.50
C TRP A 83 20.06 2.37 6.43
N GLU A 84 21.39 2.35 6.32
CA GLU A 84 22.17 1.11 6.32
C GLU A 84 23.35 1.24 7.28
N SER A 85 23.58 0.20 8.09
CA SER A 85 24.75 0.08 8.97
C SER A 85 25.03 1.31 9.86
N GLY A 86 23.98 1.96 10.37
CA GLY A 86 24.11 3.09 11.29
C GLY A 86 24.41 4.44 10.63
N LYS A 87 24.40 4.53 9.30
CA LYS A 87 24.60 5.79 8.57
C LYS A 87 23.41 6.10 7.68
N GLN A 88 23.06 7.38 7.61
CA GLN A 88 22.06 7.85 6.67
C GLN A 88 22.61 7.71 5.25
N GLY A 89 21.93 6.92 4.41
CA GLY A 89 22.21 6.86 2.99
C GLY A 89 21.73 8.12 2.25
N GLU A 90 21.94 8.11 0.93
CA GLU A 90 21.59 9.22 0.06
C GLU A 90 20.07 9.51 0.06
N LEU A 91 19.70 10.79 0.13
CA LEU A 91 18.32 11.25 0.02
C LEU A 91 17.84 11.18 -1.43
N LYS A 92 16.97 10.23 -1.73
CA LYS A 92 16.36 10.03 -3.06
C LYS A 92 14.90 10.47 -3.03
N TYR A 93 14.45 11.17 -4.06
CA TYR A 93 13.03 11.48 -4.20
C TYR A 93 12.25 10.18 -4.47
N VAL A 94 11.12 9.99 -3.78
CA VAL A 94 10.27 8.80 -3.87
C VAL A 94 9.57 8.73 -5.22
N ILE A 95 9.22 9.88 -5.77
CA ILE A 95 8.73 10.00 -7.13
C ILE A 95 9.82 10.73 -7.91
N LYS A 96 10.37 10.08 -8.93
CA LYS A 96 11.11 10.77 -9.97
C LYS A 96 10.08 11.60 -10.72
N VAL A 97 10.10 12.90 -10.53
CA VAL A 97 9.41 13.81 -11.46
C VAL A 97 10.19 13.65 -12.75
N ASP A 98 9.69 12.82 -13.67
CA ASP A 98 10.20 12.82 -15.04
C ASP A 98 10.09 14.26 -15.54
N GLN A 99 11.25 14.83 -15.86
CA GLN A 99 11.41 16.15 -16.44
C GLN A 99 10.90 16.13 -17.88
#